data_AF-A0A850LZG9-F1
#
_entry.id   AF-A0A850LZG9-F1
#
_cell.length_a   1.000
_cell.length_b   1.000
_cell.length_c   1.000
_cell.angle_alpha   90.00
_cell.angle_beta   90.00
_cell.angle_gamma   90.00
#
_symmetry.space_group_name_H-M   'P 1'
#
loop_
_entity.id
_entity.type
_entity.pdbx_description
1 polymer ?
#
loop_
_entity_poly.entity_id
_entity_poly.type
_entity_poly.pdbx_seq_one_letter_code
_entity_poly.pdbx_strand_id
1 'polypeptide(L)'
;MDLIRGTEAAALAAAIERGRGNKKLADENAFGNMTRVFRRLNFELRIVGSEGEKDKVNSFNFGAVYGDHEAKMRLDCVVDVIDGTRMTAEWEDSGALSVIGIGLRDNLMRVPTDKIYLKKIAVGPLAAKAVDLNQDFKENIYRIALALKKDPEQLCAIMLKRKRHEKFVKILREMDIRVKMIQEGMLLQH
;
A
#
# COMPACT_ATOMS: atom_id res chain seq x y z
N MET A 1 -13.36 -0.68 16.86
CA MET A 1 -12.30 0.19 17.43
C MET A 1 -10.97 -0.57 17.54
N ASP A 2 -11.00 -1.90 17.71
CA ASP A 2 -9.81 -2.69 18.04
C ASP A 2 -8.74 -2.82 16.94
N LEU A 3 -9.10 -2.70 15.66
CA LEU A 3 -8.13 -2.75 14.55
C LEU A 3 -7.26 -1.50 14.46
N ILE A 4 -7.77 -0.34 14.88
CA ILE A 4 -7.01 0.92 14.95
C ILE A 4 -5.80 0.73 15.88
N ARG A 5 -6.01 0.02 17.00
CA ARG A 5 -4.94 -0.33 17.94
C ARG A 5 -3.88 -1.22 17.31
N GLY A 6 -4.23 -2.01 16.30
CA GLY A 6 -3.28 -2.84 15.55
C GLY A 6 -2.30 -1.99 14.75
N THR A 7 -2.81 -1.03 13.97
CA THR A 7 -1.97 -0.07 13.22
C THR A 7 -1.19 0.87 14.15
N GLU A 8 -1.79 1.32 15.25
CA GLU A 8 -1.11 2.16 16.25
C GLU A 8 0.05 1.41 16.93
N ALA A 9 -0.19 0.17 17.37
CA ALA A 9 0.84 -0.64 18.02
C ALA A 9 2.00 -0.96 17.07
N ALA A 10 1.70 -1.24 15.79
CA ALA A 10 2.73 -1.40 14.77
C ALA A 10 3.53 -0.12 14.53
N ALA A 11 2.85 1.01 14.30
CA ALA A 11 3.50 2.29 14.02
C ALA A 11 4.38 2.75 15.19
N LEU A 12 3.90 2.63 16.44
CA LEU A 12 4.67 2.96 17.64
C LEU A 12 5.90 2.07 17.79
N ALA A 13 5.78 0.76 17.53
CA ALA A 13 6.89 -0.17 17.59
C ALA A 13 7.94 0.10 16.50
N ALA A 14 7.50 0.40 15.27
CA ALA A 14 8.36 0.78 14.17
C ALA A 14 9.11 2.11 14.44
N ALA A 15 8.43 3.08 15.07
CA ALA A 15 9.00 4.40 15.33
C ALA A 15 10.23 4.37 16.25
N ILE A 16 10.34 3.37 17.13
CA ILE A 16 11.52 3.16 18.00
C ILE A 16 12.78 2.90 17.16
N GLU A 17 12.61 2.21 16.03
CA GLU A 17 13.69 1.82 15.11
C GLU A 17 13.95 2.87 14.01
N ARG A 18 13.22 3.99 14.03
CA ARG A 18 13.34 5.03 12.99
C ARG A 18 14.75 5.62 12.96
N GLY A 19 15.35 5.66 11.77
CA GLY A 19 16.69 6.22 11.56
C GLY A 19 17.84 5.35 12.08
N ARG A 20 17.58 4.10 12.49
CA ARG A 20 18.62 3.18 13.00
C ARG A 20 19.24 2.29 11.93
N GLY A 21 18.83 2.43 10.67
CA GLY A 21 19.32 1.63 9.54
C GLY A 21 18.90 0.16 9.57
N ASN A 22 18.01 -0.24 10.49
CA ASN A 22 17.59 -1.63 10.66
C ASN A 22 16.12 -1.84 10.26
N LYS A 23 15.87 -1.92 8.95
CA LYS A 23 14.52 -2.14 8.41
C LYS A 23 13.89 -3.46 8.88
N LYS A 24 14.72 -4.49 9.09
CA LYS A 24 14.24 -5.81 9.50
C LYS A 24 13.72 -5.77 10.93
N LEU A 25 14.47 -5.16 11.84
CA LEU A 25 14.04 -5.02 13.24
C LEU A 25 12.80 -4.13 13.38
N ALA A 26 12.71 -3.05 12.60
CA ALA A 26 11.52 -2.21 12.55
C ALA A 26 10.27 -3.04 12.18
N ASP A 27 10.37 -3.85 11.13
CA ASP A 27 9.30 -4.72 10.66
C ASP A 27 8.97 -5.83 11.66
N GLU A 28 9.97 -6.51 12.22
CA GLU A 28 9.79 -7.55 13.23
C GLU A 28 9.05 -7.03 14.48
N ASN A 29 9.44 -5.85 14.96
CA ASN A 29 8.80 -5.20 16.10
C ASN A 29 7.35 -4.79 15.79
N ALA A 30 7.11 -4.23 14.62
CA ALA A 30 5.77 -3.81 14.19
C ALA A 30 4.83 -5.02 14.02
N PHE A 31 5.31 -6.07 13.33
CA PHE A 31 4.58 -7.32 13.11
C PHE A 31 4.21 -7.98 14.44
N GLY A 32 5.17 -8.09 15.37
CA GLY A 32 4.95 -8.70 16.67
C GLY A 32 3.90 -7.98 17.50
N ASN A 33 3.92 -6.64 17.51
CA ASN A 33 2.96 -5.84 18.25
C ASN A 33 1.56 -5.86 17.62
N MET A 34 1.45 -5.77 16.30
CA MET A 34 0.16 -5.93 15.61
C MET A 34 -0.45 -7.32 15.85
N THR A 35 0.36 -8.37 15.76
CA THR A 35 -0.08 -9.75 15.98
C THR A 35 -0.66 -9.96 17.39
N ARG A 36 -0.06 -9.34 18.41
CA ARG A 36 -0.59 -9.38 19.80
C ARG A 36 -1.97 -8.74 19.91
N VAL A 37 -2.23 -7.68 19.15
CA VAL A 37 -3.56 -7.05 19.08
C VAL A 37 -4.54 -7.97 18.34
N PHE A 38 -4.15 -8.50 17.19
CA PHE A 38 -5.00 -9.39 16.39
C PHE A 38 -5.49 -10.63 17.15
N ARG A 39 -4.61 -11.23 17.97
CA ARG A 39 -4.96 -12.39 18.82
C ARG A 39 -6.03 -12.10 19.88
N ARG A 40 -6.33 -10.83 20.18
CA ARG A 40 -7.28 -10.42 21.23
C ARG A 40 -8.58 -9.86 20.66
N LEU A 41 -8.78 -9.94 19.35
CA LEU A 41 -10.02 -9.50 18.71
C LEU A 41 -11.17 -10.41 19.13
N ASN A 42 -12.34 -9.82 19.35
CA ASN A 42 -13.60 -10.53 19.66
C ASN A 42 -14.36 -10.96 18.40
N PHE A 43 -13.67 -11.06 17.27
CA PHE A 43 -14.19 -11.51 15.99
C PHE A 43 -13.12 -12.27 15.22
N GLU A 44 -13.53 -13.04 14.21
CA GLU A 44 -12.62 -13.79 13.38
C GLU A 44 -12.05 -12.89 12.28
N LEU A 45 -10.73 -12.70 12.27
CA LEU A 45 -10.01 -11.95 11.25
C LEU A 45 -9.14 -12.88 10.42
N ARG A 46 -9.43 -13.02 9.13
CA ARG A 46 -8.63 -13.83 8.20
C ARG A 46 -7.76 -12.94 7.31
N ILE A 47 -6.48 -13.27 7.19
CA ILE A 47 -5.55 -12.58 6.32
C ILE A 47 -5.73 -13.07 4.88
N VAL A 48 -6.06 -12.15 3.98
CA VAL A 48 -6.24 -12.41 2.55
C VAL A 48 -5.32 -11.57 1.66
N GLY A 49 -4.47 -10.75 2.25
CA GLY A 49 -3.41 -10.03 1.56
C GLY A 49 -2.38 -9.49 2.56
N SER A 50 -1.12 -9.60 2.18
CA SER A 50 0.04 -9.16 2.93
C SER A 50 1.13 -8.82 1.92
N GLU A 51 2.13 -8.01 2.29
CA GLU A 51 3.27 -7.71 1.41
C GLU A 51 4.00 -8.99 0.93
N GLY A 52 3.80 -10.10 1.66
CA GLY A 52 4.23 -11.45 1.29
C GLY A 52 5.73 -11.66 1.47
N GLU A 53 6.22 -12.85 1.12
CA GLU A 53 7.62 -13.29 1.30
C GLU A 53 8.65 -12.49 0.49
N LYS A 54 8.20 -11.52 -0.31
CA LYS A 54 8.99 -10.82 -1.33
C LYS A 54 10.24 -10.13 -0.77
N ASP A 55 10.18 -9.69 0.48
CA ASP A 55 11.30 -9.02 1.15
C ASP A 55 12.00 -9.88 2.22
N LYS A 56 11.68 -11.18 2.34
CA LYS A 56 12.22 -12.09 3.39
C LYS A 56 12.08 -11.52 4.81
N VAL A 57 11.01 -10.76 5.03
CA VAL A 57 10.64 -10.17 6.33
C VAL A 57 9.44 -10.91 6.92
N ASN A 58 9.17 -10.67 8.21
CA ASN A 58 8.10 -11.36 8.92
C ASN A 58 6.75 -10.87 8.40
N SER A 59 6.07 -11.72 7.65
CA SER A 59 4.77 -11.40 7.05
C SER A 59 3.67 -12.30 7.58
N PHE A 60 2.43 -11.80 7.55
CA PHE A 60 1.28 -12.62 7.85
C PHE A 60 1.04 -13.66 6.76
N ASN A 61 0.90 -14.93 7.16
CA ASN A 61 0.60 -16.01 6.24
C ASN A 61 -0.79 -15.82 5.60
N PHE A 62 -0.87 -16.03 4.29
CA PHE A 62 -2.15 -16.01 3.59
C PHE A 62 -3.08 -17.10 4.14
N GLY A 63 -4.32 -16.74 4.45
CA GLY A 63 -5.31 -17.62 5.06
C GLY A 63 -5.19 -17.76 6.58
N ALA A 64 -4.17 -17.18 7.22
CA ALA A 64 -4.06 -17.18 8.68
C ALA A 64 -5.28 -16.50 9.31
N VAL A 65 -5.76 -17.09 10.41
CA VAL A 65 -6.92 -16.59 11.15
C VAL A 65 -6.48 -16.17 12.55
N TYR A 66 -6.99 -15.02 13.00
CA TYR A 66 -6.73 -14.43 14.30
C TYR A 66 -8.04 -14.03 14.98
N GLY A 67 -7.98 -13.83 16.30
CA GLY A 67 -9.12 -13.42 17.11
C GLY A 67 -9.97 -14.60 17.55
N ASP A 68 -11.27 -14.38 17.66
CA ASP A 68 -12.23 -15.38 18.11
C ASP A 68 -12.78 -16.19 16.93
N HIS A 69 -12.41 -17.48 16.88
CA HIS A 69 -12.80 -18.43 15.83
C HIS A 69 -14.29 -18.85 15.90
N GLU A 70 -14.94 -18.64 17.04
CA GLU A 70 -16.36 -18.97 17.24
C GLU A 70 -17.27 -17.76 17.01
N ALA A 71 -16.69 -16.57 16.82
CA ALA A 71 -17.44 -15.35 16.61
C ALA A 71 -18.29 -15.40 15.34
N LYS A 72 -19.51 -14.84 15.44
CA LYS A 72 -20.42 -14.67 14.30
C LYS A 72 -19.88 -13.67 13.28
N MET A 73 -19.18 -12.63 13.74
CA MET A 73 -18.58 -11.65 12.86
C MET A 73 -17.27 -12.21 12.30
N ARG A 74 -17.20 -12.31 10.97
CA ARG A 74 -16.04 -12.81 10.25
C ARG A 74 -15.62 -11.80 9.19
N LEU A 75 -14.38 -11.34 9.28
CA LEU A 75 -13.82 -10.33 8.40
C LEU A 75 -12.60 -10.86 7.66
N ASP A 76 -12.36 -10.32 6.49
CA ASP A 76 -11.13 -10.47 5.73
C ASP A 76 -10.27 -9.22 5.86
N CYS A 77 -8.95 -9.42 5.84
CA CYS A 77 -7.95 -8.39 6.09
C CYS A 77 -6.87 -8.41 5.00
N VAL A 78 -6.58 -7.25 4.44
CA VAL A 78 -5.33 -6.97 3.74
C VAL A 78 -4.49 -6.08 4.65
N VAL A 79 -3.24 -6.45 4.90
CA VAL A 79 -2.39 -5.76 5.85
C VAL A 79 -1.04 -5.44 5.23
N ASP A 80 -0.58 -4.22 5.46
CA ASP A 80 0.79 -3.81 5.25
C ASP A 80 1.32 -3.28 6.59
N VAL A 81 2.21 -4.04 7.21
CA VAL A 81 2.66 -3.74 8.57
C VAL A 81 3.43 -2.42 8.60
N ILE A 82 4.28 -2.20 7.60
CA ILE A 82 5.01 -0.96 7.34
C ILE A 82 5.14 -0.75 5.82
N ASP A 83 4.28 0.07 5.23
CA ASP A 83 4.52 0.60 3.86
C ASP A 83 5.66 1.62 3.95
N GLY A 84 6.87 1.21 3.55
CA GLY A 84 8.09 2.02 3.67
C GLY A 84 9.02 1.60 4.81
N THR A 85 9.37 0.30 4.88
CA THR A 85 10.34 -0.21 5.87
C THR A 85 11.71 0.44 5.75
N ARG A 86 12.21 0.71 4.54
CA ARG A 86 13.49 1.42 4.37
C ARG A 86 13.34 2.90 4.71
N MET A 87 12.27 3.58 4.31
CA MET A 87 11.97 4.97 4.74
C MET A 87 12.00 5.10 6.26
N THR A 88 11.44 4.12 6.97
CA THR A 88 11.49 4.06 8.43
C THR A 88 12.93 3.91 8.93
N ALA A 89 13.66 2.93 8.42
CA ALA A 89 15.02 2.62 8.86
C ALA A 89 16.02 3.75 8.60
N GLU A 90 15.96 4.38 7.43
CA GLU A 90 16.92 5.39 6.98
C GLU A 90 16.50 6.83 7.34
N TRP A 91 15.25 7.03 7.78
CA TRP A 91 14.67 8.36 7.98
C TRP A 91 14.79 9.24 6.71
N GLU A 92 14.66 8.61 5.53
CA GLU A 92 14.87 9.26 4.23
C GLU A 92 13.70 10.17 3.81
N ASP A 93 12.46 9.84 4.18
CA ASP A 93 11.26 10.56 3.73
C ASP A 93 10.14 10.55 4.80
N SER A 94 9.20 11.50 4.69
CA SER A 94 7.92 11.44 5.39
C SER A 94 6.91 10.63 4.57
N GLY A 95 6.29 9.61 5.18
CA GLY A 95 5.24 8.82 4.51
C GLY A 95 5.21 7.33 4.82
N ALA A 96 6.08 6.81 5.69
CA ALA A 96 5.99 5.42 6.15
C ALA A 96 4.77 5.23 7.07
N LEU A 97 4.00 4.15 6.89
CA LEU A 97 2.72 3.92 7.57
C LEU A 97 2.48 2.45 7.88
N SER A 98 1.64 2.19 8.87
CA SER A 98 1.00 0.89 9.06
C SER A 98 -0.43 0.93 8.53
N VAL A 99 -0.82 -0.02 7.68
CA VAL A 99 -2.09 0.02 6.96
C VAL A 99 -2.84 -1.30 7.07
N ILE A 100 -4.14 -1.20 7.35
CA ILE A 100 -5.08 -2.33 7.32
C ILE A 100 -6.26 -1.94 6.43
N GLY A 101 -6.61 -2.81 5.49
CA GLY A 101 -7.88 -2.80 4.76
C GLY A 101 -8.74 -3.97 5.20
N ILE A 102 -10.00 -3.72 5.56
CA ILE A 102 -10.94 -4.76 5.98
C ILE A 102 -12.16 -4.82 5.07
N GLY A 103 -12.72 -6.00 4.94
CA GLY A 103 -13.99 -6.24 4.28
C GLY A 103 -14.74 -7.37 4.97
N LEU A 104 -16.02 -7.48 4.64
CA LEU A 104 -16.77 -8.70 4.96
C LEU A 104 -16.06 -9.91 4.35
N ARG A 105 -16.26 -11.06 4.97
CA ARG A 105 -15.71 -12.33 4.49
C ARG A 105 -15.96 -12.51 2.98
N ASP A 106 -14.90 -12.82 2.25
CA ASP A 106 -14.86 -13.04 0.80
C ASP A 106 -15.17 -11.81 -0.10
N ASN A 107 -15.28 -10.60 0.48
CA ASN A 107 -15.50 -9.36 -0.27
C ASN A 107 -14.22 -8.57 -0.59
N LEU A 108 -13.05 -9.02 -0.14
CA LEU A 108 -11.77 -8.45 -0.56
C LEU A 108 -11.19 -9.28 -1.71
N MET A 109 -10.71 -8.58 -2.75
CA MET A 109 -10.06 -9.21 -3.89
C MET A 109 -8.79 -9.95 -3.42
N ARG A 110 -8.78 -11.27 -3.58
CA ARG A 110 -7.60 -12.09 -3.34
C ARG A 110 -6.65 -11.92 -4.52
N VAL A 111 -5.52 -11.26 -4.28
CA VAL A 111 -4.46 -11.16 -5.28
C VAL A 111 -3.73 -12.52 -5.34
N PRO A 112 -3.58 -13.13 -6.53
CA PRO A 112 -2.85 -14.39 -6.65
C PRO A 112 -1.42 -14.27 -6.10
N THR A 113 -0.98 -15.26 -5.32
CA THR A 113 0.33 -15.25 -4.66
C THR A 113 1.51 -15.38 -5.63
N ASP A 114 1.26 -15.81 -6.87
CA ASP A 114 2.26 -15.86 -7.96
C ASP A 114 2.47 -14.50 -8.65
N LYS A 115 1.59 -13.52 -8.43
CA LYS A 115 1.68 -12.18 -9.02
C LYS A 115 2.44 -11.23 -8.10
N ILE A 116 3.74 -11.11 -8.37
CA ILE A 116 4.67 -10.29 -7.60
C ILE A 116 4.47 -8.78 -7.83
N TYR A 117 3.82 -8.37 -8.94
CA TYR A 117 3.62 -6.96 -9.29
C TYR A 117 2.26 -6.71 -9.95
N LEU A 118 1.66 -5.55 -9.62
CA LEU A 118 0.44 -5.05 -10.24
C LEU A 118 0.72 -3.73 -10.97
N LYS A 119 0.20 -3.60 -12.20
CA LYS A 119 0.10 -2.31 -12.90
C LYS A 119 -1.06 -1.54 -12.26
N LYS A 120 -0.78 -0.36 -11.72
CA LYS A 120 -1.76 0.48 -11.01
C LYS A 120 -1.91 1.83 -11.73
N ILE A 121 -3.14 2.32 -11.80
CA ILE A 121 -3.48 3.71 -12.09
C ILE A 121 -4.50 4.15 -11.04
N ALA A 122 -4.26 5.27 -10.38
CA ALA A 122 -5.14 5.82 -9.35
C ALA A 122 -5.34 7.30 -9.64
N VAL A 123 -6.58 7.75 -9.52
CA VAL A 123 -7.00 9.13 -9.82
C VAL A 123 -8.09 9.55 -8.83
N GLY A 124 -8.27 10.86 -8.67
CA GLY A 124 -9.35 11.41 -7.86
C GLY A 124 -10.74 11.16 -8.46
N PRO A 125 -11.81 11.40 -7.68
CA PRO A 125 -13.19 11.04 -8.04
C PRO A 125 -13.67 11.67 -9.35
N LEU A 126 -13.20 12.89 -9.68
CA LEU A 126 -13.56 13.59 -10.91
C LEU A 126 -13.07 12.88 -12.19
N ALA A 127 -12.00 12.08 -12.09
CA ALA A 127 -11.42 11.35 -13.21
C ALA A 127 -11.61 9.82 -13.09
N ALA A 128 -12.35 9.33 -12.09
CA ALA A 128 -12.49 7.89 -11.80
C ALA A 128 -13.02 7.06 -12.98
N LYS A 129 -13.88 7.66 -13.82
CA LYS A 129 -14.45 7.00 -15.02
C LYS A 129 -13.62 7.23 -16.30
N ALA A 130 -12.55 8.02 -16.20
CA ALA A 130 -11.73 8.42 -17.34
C ALA A 130 -10.54 7.48 -17.60
N VAL A 131 -10.17 6.65 -16.62
CA VAL A 131 -9.00 5.77 -16.70
C VAL A 131 -9.36 4.35 -17.15
N ASP A 132 -8.50 3.75 -17.95
CA ASP A 132 -8.60 2.37 -18.42
C ASP A 132 -7.19 1.78 -18.61
N LEU A 133 -6.88 0.70 -17.88
CA LEU A 133 -5.57 0.07 -17.89
C LEU A 133 -5.20 -0.61 -19.22
N ASN A 134 -6.19 -0.88 -20.07
CA ASN A 134 -6.02 -1.48 -21.40
C ASN A 134 -5.69 -0.44 -22.48
N GLN A 135 -5.93 0.85 -22.20
CA GLN A 135 -5.59 1.92 -23.13
C GLN A 135 -4.11 2.25 -23.08
N ASP A 136 -3.66 2.95 -24.13
CA ASP A 136 -2.34 3.55 -24.13
C ASP A 136 -2.16 4.51 -22.94
N PHE A 137 -0.91 4.64 -22.49
CA PHE A 137 -0.59 5.48 -21.35
C PHE A 137 -0.83 6.98 -21.65
N LYS A 138 -0.53 7.46 -22.87
CA LYS A 138 -0.82 8.85 -23.29
C LYS A 138 -2.32 9.10 -23.35
N GLU A 139 -3.08 8.14 -23.84
CA GLU A 139 -4.53 8.26 -23.93
C GLU A 139 -5.17 8.42 -22.54
N ASN A 140 -4.72 7.64 -21.56
CA ASN A 140 -5.17 7.83 -20.17
C ASN A 140 -4.89 9.24 -19.65
N ILE A 141 -3.72 9.81 -19.96
CA ILE A 141 -3.35 11.17 -19.54
C ILE A 141 -4.33 12.19 -20.13
N TYR A 142 -4.62 12.12 -21.43
CA TYR A 142 -5.58 13.03 -22.08
C TYR A 142 -6.99 12.89 -21.51
N ARG A 143 -7.45 11.66 -21.29
CA ARG A 143 -8.77 11.40 -20.69
C ARG A 143 -8.86 11.96 -19.26
N ILE A 144 -7.80 11.85 -18.46
CA ILE A 144 -7.72 12.45 -17.13
C ILE A 144 -7.76 13.97 -17.21
N ALA A 145 -6.94 14.57 -18.09
CA ALA A 145 -6.88 16.02 -18.29
C ALA A 145 -8.27 16.58 -18.66
N LEU A 146 -8.93 15.94 -19.63
CA LEU A 146 -10.28 16.29 -20.06
C LEU A 146 -11.31 16.19 -18.93
N ALA A 147 -11.28 15.09 -18.17
CA ALA A 147 -12.20 14.90 -17.04
C ALA A 147 -12.00 15.96 -15.93
N LEU A 148 -10.76 16.43 -15.75
CA LEU A 148 -10.41 17.49 -14.81
C LEU A 148 -10.58 18.91 -15.38
N LYS A 149 -10.91 19.05 -16.66
CA LYS A 149 -10.96 20.33 -17.39
C LYS A 149 -9.66 21.12 -17.27
N LYS A 150 -8.55 20.43 -17.47
CA LYS A 150 -7.19 20.97 -17.40
C LYS A 150 -6.40 20.58 -18.64
N ASP A 151 -5.37 21.35 -18.94
CA ASP A 151 -4.37 20.93 -19.90
C ASP A 151 -3.44 19.87 -19.29
N PRO A 152 -2.88 18.94 -20.09
CA PRO A 152 -2.00 17.89 -19.59
C PRO A 152 -0.86 18.42 -18.72
N GLU A 153 -0.18 19.49 -19.12
CA GLU A 153 0.93 20.14 -18.40
C GLU A 153 0.57 20.61 -16.97
N GLN A 154 -0.71 20.83 -16.70
CA GLN A 154 -1.20 21.22 -15.37
C GLN A 154 -1.36 20.03 -14.42
N LEU A 155 -1.23 18.80 -14.92
CA LEU A 155 -1.29 17.58 -14.12
C LEU A 155 0.01 17.37 -13.32
N CYS A 156 -0.10 16.52 -12.31
CA CYS A 156 1.03 15.98 -11.58
C CYS A 156 0.85 14.46 -11.48
N ALA A 157 1.92 13.71 -11.72
CA ALA A 157 1.94 12.27 -11.60
C ALA A 157 2.92 11.83 -10.51
N ILE A 158 2.58 10.76 -9.80
CA ILE A 158 3.46 10.14 -8.81
C ILE A 158 3.89 8.77 -9.33
N MET A 159 5.20 8.51 -9.34
CA MET A 159 5.75 7.24 -9.82
C MET A 159 6.88 6.71 -8.92
N LEU A 160 6.93 5.39 -8.74
CA LEU A 160 8.08 4.75 -8.12
C LEU A 160 9.34 4.90 -8.98
N LYS A 161 10.46 5.26 -8.37
CA LYS A 161 11.79 5.34 -9.00
C LYS A 161 12.33 3.93 -9.23
N ARG A 162 12.00 3.35 -10.38
CA ARG A 162 12.45 2.02 -10.82
C ARG A 162 12.76 2.07 -12.30
N LYS A 163 13.78 1.32 -12.76
CA LYS A 163 14.15 1.24 -14.18
C LYS A 163 12.98 0.94 -15.10
N ARG A 164 12.09 0.03 -14.68
CA ARG A 164 10.86 -0.35 -15.41
C ARG A 164 9.86 0.80 -15.66
N HIS A 165 9.98 1.93 -14.95
CA HIS A 165 9.10 3.09 -15.10
C HIS A 165 9.71 4.22 -15.95
N GLU A 166 10.99 4.15 -16.31
CA GLU A 166 11.69 5.22 -17.04
C GLU A 166 10.98 5.61 -18.34
N LYS A 167 10.42 4.63 -19.07
CA LYS A 167 9.63 4.89 -20.29
C LYS A 167 8.38 5.73 -20.04
N PHE A 168 7.68 5.52 -18.93
CA PHE A 168 6.46 6.26 -18.59
C PHE A 168 6.81 7.65 -18.08
N VAL A 169 7.88 7.78 -17.29
CA VAL A 169 8.41 9.06 -16.83
C VAL A 169 8.85 9.92 -18.02
N LYS A 170 9.49 9.32 -19.02
CA LYS A 170 9.86 10.02 -20.26
C LYS A 170 8.63 10.57 -20.97
N ILE A 171 7.59 9.76 -21.15
CA ILE A 171 6.31 10.20 -21.76
C ILE A 171 5.69 11.36 -20.99
N LEU A 172 5.61 11.27 -19.65
CA LEU A 172 5.07 12.35 -18.82
C LEU A 172 5.84 13.65 -19.01
N ARG A 173 7.18 13.58 -19.02
CA ARG A 173 8.04 14.75 -19.20
C ARG A 173 7.97 15.34 -20.61
N GLU A 174 7.81 14.52 -21.64
CA GLU A 174 7.56 14.98 -23.03
C GLU A 174 6.23 15.72 -23.18
N MET A 175 5.29 15.50 -22.26
CA MET A 175 3.99 16.19 -22.19
C MET A 175 3.98 17.34 -21.16
N ASP A 176 5.17 17.76 -20.69
CA ASP A 176 5.37 18.79 -19.67
C ASP A 176 4.65 18.53 -18.34
N ILE A 177 4.38 17.26 -18.03
CA ILE A 177 3.75 16.85 -16.78
C ILE A 177 4.79 16.77 -15.67
N ARG A 178 4.48 17.40 -14.54
CA ARG A 178 5.30 17.30 -13.32
C ARG A 178 5.25 15.88 -12.77
N VAL A 179 6.41 15.29 -12.49
CA VAL A 179 6.51 13.92 -11.95
C VAL A 179 7.20 13.92 -10.60
N LYS A 180 6.47 13.54 -9.54
CA LYS A 180 7.04 13.26 -8.22
C LYS A 180 7.53 11.81 -8.21
N MET A 181 8.85 11.64 -8.16
CA MET A 181 9.48 10.32 -8.04
C MET A 181 9.59 9.93 -6.58
N ILE A 182 9.10 8.75 -6.20
CA ILE A 182 9.18 8.20 -4.84
C ILE A 182 9.98 6.89 -4.81
N GLN A 183 10.71 6.63 -3.73
CA GLN A 183 11.52 5.40 -3.61
C GLN A 183 10.68 4.20 -3.18
N GLU A 184 9.72 4.39 -2.28
CA GLU A 184 8.78 3.43 -1.72
C GLU A 184 7.58 4.21 -1.13
N GLY A 185 6.63 3.55 -0.45
CA GLY A 185 5.52 4.26 0.20
C GLY A 185 4.44 4.72 -0.77
N MET A 186 3.78 3.78 -1.47
CA MET A 186 2.77 4.12 -2.48
C MET A 186 1.38 4.41 -1.90
N LEU A 187 1.05 3.93 -0.69
CA LEU A 187 -0.34 3.96 -0.21
C LEU A 187 -0.82 5.37 0.18
N LEU A 188 0.07 6.24 0.63
CA LEU A 188 -0.29 7.61 1.06
C LEU A 188 -0.19 8.66 -0.05
N GLN A 189 0.29 8.29 -1.24
CA GLN A 189 0.48 9.24 -2.33
C GLN A 189 -0.86 9.49 -3.05
N HIS A 190 -1.36 10.73 -2.97
CA HIS A 190 -2.55 11.22 -3.65
C HIS A 190 -2.32 12.63 -4.20
#